data_AF-A0A1J0LW32-F1
#
_entry.id   AF-A0A1J0LW32-F1
#
_cell.length_a   1.000
_cell.length_b   1.000
_cell.length_c   1.000
_cell.angle_alpha   90.00
_cell.angle_beta   90.00
_cell.angle_gamma   90.00
#
_symmetry.space_group_name_H-M   'P 1'
#
loop_
_entity.id
_entity.type
_entity.pdbx_description
1 polymer ?
#
loop_
_entity_poly.entity_id
_entity_poly.type
_entity_poly.pdbx_seq_one_letter_code
_entity_poly.pdbx_strand_id
1 'polypeptide(L)'
;MGQEARPPLLAHQPWQRRAALLRLLGGSLGLALLLWAGLGGGGILALFALLGAGLGGLYLLRTGWEPLRRLGLRVELLPDGVRVGGVFYPKGDFLGLEGPQGPWTWLEERPEAIQRFKVHLAPPWQAGPRFRLRFRTGEVPLPLDLPGWDRLLGHLGLSWREHQGLSRYLTTATGPAWLNGLLYPPAEALEAWEEARRRYRRAWAWIWAGFGVAAAGFGVLLWALGQAWATAGDSGEASLPVPALVAGLLLAVLGLALGGLAFLGAFNVGRGRPGWVVAFNPLRGENP
;
A
#
# COMPACT_ATOMS: atom_id res chain seq x y z
N MET A 1 17.88 -37.21 -24.94
CA MET A 1 16.77 -36.23 -24.84
C MET A 1 16.98 -35.39 -23.59
N GLY A 2 17.68 -34.26 -23.74
CA GLY A 2 17.82 -33.32 -22.62
C GLY A 2 16.46 -32.68 -22.37
N GLN A 3 15.97 -32.73 -21.13
CA GLN A 3 14.90 -31.84 -20.72
C GLN A 3 15.43 -30.42 -20.93
N GLU A 4 14.96 -29.73 -21.97
CA GLU A 4 15.18 -28.29 -22.11
C GLU A 4 14.64 -27.65 -20.83
N ALA A 5 15.55 -27.28 -19.94
CA ALA A 5 15.22 -26.56 -18.73
C ALA A 5 14.51 -25.29 -19.18
N ARG A 6 13.20 -25.21 -18.94
CA ARG A 6 12.41 -24.03 -19.28
C ARG A 6 13.10 -22.81 -18.68
N PRO A 7 13.33 -21.75 -19.46
CA PRO A 7 14.03 -20.57 -18.97
C PRO A 7 13.30 -20.02 -17.74
N PRO A 8 14.03 -19.50 -16.73
CA PRO A 8 13.41 -18.94 -15.55
C PRO A 8 12.43 -17.83 -15.94
N LEU A 9 11.16 -18.02 -15.59
CA LEU A 9 10.09 -17.08 -15.84
C LEU A 9 9.80 -16.27 -14.56
N LEU A 10 9.91 -14.96 -14.67
CA LEU A 10 9.50 -14.02 -13.62
C LEU A 10 8.13 -13.45 -13.98
N ALA A 11 7.19 -13.58 -13.05
CA ALA A 11 5.81 -13.12 -13.20
C ALA A 11 5.23 -12.69 -11.85
N HIS A 12 4.22 -11.81 -11.89
CA HIS A 12 3.48 -11.45 -10.69
C HIS A 12 2.72 -12.66 -10.12
N GLN A 13 2.69 -12.74 -8.80
CA GLN A 13 2.06 -13.84 -8.07
C GLN A 13 0.53 -13.67 -7.99
N PRO A 14 -0.25 -14.76 -7.86
CA PRO A 14 -1.71 -14.68 -7.75
C PRO A 14 -2.20 -13.84 -6.57
N TRP A 15 -1.41 -13.74 -5.49
CA TRP A 15 -1.76 -12.89 -4.36
C TRP A 15 -1.65 -11.39 -4.69
N GLN A 16 -0.75 -10.98 -5.62
CA GLN A 16 -0.60 -9.56 -6.02
C GLN A 16 -1.89 -9.06 -6.67
N ARG A 17 -2.46 -9.88 -7.56
CA ARG A 17 -3.76 -9.65 -8.17
C ARG A 17 -4.87 -9.54 -7.14
N ARG A 18 -4.96 -10.52 -6.23
CA ARG A 18 -5.98 -10.51 -5.17
C ARG A 18 -5.87 -9.28 -4.28
N ALA A 19 -4.66 -8.91 -3.86
CA ALA A 19 -4.44 -7.73 -3.02
C ALA A 19 -4.82 -6.42 -3.73
N ALA A 20 -4.46 -6.26 -5.01
CA ALA A 20 -4.81 -5.09 -5.80
C ALA A 20 -6.34 -4.97 -6.01
N LEU A 21 -7.01 -6.08 -6.33
CA LEU A 21 -8.47 -6.12 -6.47
C LEU A 21 -9.18 -5.79 -5.16
N LEU A 22 -8.76 -6.38 -4.04
CA LEU A 22 -9.37 -6.10 -2.74
C LEU A 22 -9.21 -4.64 -2.33
N ARG A 23 -8.07 -4.01 -2.63
CA ARG A 23 -7.88 -2.57 -2.41
C ARG A 23 -8.81 -1.74 -3.28
N LEU A 24 -8.96 -2.07 -4.56
CA LEU A 24 -9.90 -1.36 -5.42
C LEU A 24 -11.34 -1.52 -4.95
N LEU A 25 -11.78 -2.73 -4.60
CA LEU A 25 -13.16 -2.95 -4.13
C LEU A 25 -13.44 -2.23 -2.81
N GLY A 26 -12.64 -2.52 -1.78
CA GLY A 26 -12.83 -1.91 -0.46
C GLY A 26 -12.57 -0.39 -0.47
N GLY A 27 -11.57 0.04 -1.23
CA GLY A 27 -11.26 1.46 -1.39
C GLY A 27 -12.31 2.22 -2.18
N SER A 28 -12.84 1.66 -3.27
CA SER A 28 -13.92 2.31 -4.04
C SER A 28 -15.20 2.42 -3.22
N LEU A 29 -15.50 1.43 -2.37
CA LEU A 29 -16.60 1.53 -1.42
C LEU A 29 -16.36 2.68 -0.41
N GLY A 30 -15.16 2.75 0.18
CA GLY A 30 -14.78 3.85 1.07
C GLY A 30 -14.85 5.22 0.38
N LEU A 31 -14.42 5.29 -0.88
CA LEU A 31 -14.52 6.51 -1.70
C LEU A 31 -15.97 6.90 -1.96
N ALA A 32 -16.84 5.94 -2.30
CA ALA A 32 -18.26 6.21 -2.51
C ALA A 32 -18.89 6.79 -1.23
N LEU A 33 -18.54 6.27 -0.06
CA LEU A 33 -19.01 6.78 1.23
C LEU A 33 -18.50 8.20 1.51
N LEU A 34 -17.22 8.47 1.25
CA LEU A 34 -16.65 9.82 1.42
C LEU A 34 -17.27 10.82 0.45
N LEU A 35 -17.49 10.43 -0.81
CA LEU A 35 -18.16 11.26 -1.79
C LEU A 35 -19.62 11.51 -1.43
N TRP A 36 -20.34 10.49 -0.98
CA TRP A 36 -21.71 10.63 -0.51
C TRP A 36 -21.79 11.60 0.67
N ALA A 37 -20.92 11.46 1.67
CA ALA A 37 -20.84 12.37 2.81
C ALA A 37 -20.42 13.79 2.41
N GLY A 38 -19.49 13.92 1.46
CA GLY A 38 -18.98 15.21 0.99
C GLY A 38 -19.94 15.97 0.08
N LEU A 39 -20.75 15.27 -0.72
CA LEU A 39 -21.71 15.87 -1.64
C LEU A 39 -23.09 16.08 -0.99
N GLY A 40 -23.48 15.21 -0.05
CA GLY A 40 -24.73 15.32 0.71
C GLY A 40 -24.62 16.16 1.98
N GLY A 41 -23.39 16.44 2.45
CA GLY A 41 -23.12 17.24 3.63
C GLY A 41 -22.82 18.71 3.31
N GLY A 42 -23.09 19.59 4.28
CA GLY A 42 -22.66 21.00 4.25
C GLY A 42 -21.45 21.26 5.14
N GLY A 43 -20.77 22.38 4.89
CA GLY A 43 -19.73 22.92 5.77
C GLY A 43 -18.37 22.22 5.70
N ILE A 44 -17.55 22.44 6.73
CA ILE A 44 -16.12 22.07 6.71
C ILE A 44 -15.88 20.55 6.67
N LEU A 45 -16.79 19.76 7.25
CA LEU A 45 -16.70 18.29 7.24
C LEU A 45 -16.90 17.74 5.82
N ALA A 46 -17.77 18.35 5.02
CA ALA A 46 -17.97 17.99 3.64
C ALA A 46 -16.70 18.23 2.81
N LEU A 47 -16.01 19.36 3.04
CA LEU A 47 -14.72 19.67 2.40
C LEU A 47 -13.65 18.62 2.76
N PHE A 48 -13.54 18.22 4.03
CA PHE A 48 -12.62 17.17 4.45
C PHE A 48 -12.94 15.81 3.81
N ALA A 49 -14.23 15.47 3.69
CA ALA A 49 -14.66 14.25 3.03
C ALA A 49 -14.29 14.24 1.54
N LEU A 50 -14.49 15.35 0.84
CA LEU A 50 -14.08 15.52 -0.58
C LEU A 50 -12.56 15.47 -0.75
N LEU A 51 -11.80 16.13 0.12
CA LEU A 51 -10.33 16.06 0.11
C LEU A 51 -9.85 14.63 0.37
N GLY A 52 -10.45 13.96 1.35
CA GLY A 52 -10.20 12.55 1.65
C GLY A 52 -10.51 11.64 0.47
N ALA A 53 -11.60 11.91 -0.26
CA ALA A 53 -11.94 11.17 -1.47
C ALA A 53 -10.91 11.39 -2.58
N GLY A 54 -10.46 12.63 -2.80
CA GLY A 54 -9.41 12.94 -3.77
C GLY A 54 -8.11 12.19 -3.47
N LEU A 55 -7.63 12.25 -2.22
CA LEU A 55 -6.42 11.57 -1.79
C LEU A 55 -6.56 10.03 -1.81
N GLY A 56 -7.71 9.52 -1.40
CA GLY A 56 -8.04 8.10 -1.47
C GLY A 56 -8.07 7.59 -2.92
N GLY A 57 -8.61 8.36 -3.86
CA GLY A 57 -8.63 8.05 -5.27
C GLY A 57 -7.21 7.92 -5.86
N LEU A 58 -6.34 8.89 -5.55
CA LEU A 58 -4.93 8.83 -5.94
C LEU A 58 -4.20 7.61 -5.34
N TYR A 59 -4.49 7.30 -4.08
CA TYR A 59 -3.95 6.11 -3.42
C TYR A 59 -4.38 4.80 -4.12
N LEU A 60 -5.64 4.67 -4.51
CA LEU A 60 -6.14 3.49 -5.21
C LEU A 60 -5.64 3.36 -6.64
N LEU A 61 -5.48 4.49 -7.34
CA LEU A 61 -4.84 4.51 -8.65
C LEU A 61 -3.44 3.86 -8.56
N ARG A 62 -2.66 4.23 -7.55
CA ARG A 62 -1.29 3.76 -7.36
C ARG A 62 -1.18 2.34 -6.79
N THR A 63 -2.04 1.97 -5.83
CA THR A 63 -1.89 0.71 -5.07
C THR A 63 -2.83 -0.41 -5.50
N GLY A 64 -3.83 -0.08 -6.31
CA GLY A 64 -4.79 -1.01 -6.90
C GLY A 64 -4.67 -1.06 -8.42
N TRP A 65 -4.98 0.04 -9.10
CA TRP A 65 -5.08 0.05 -10.57
C TRP A 65 -3.74 -0.19 -11.29
N GLU A 66 -2.70 0.55 -10.93
CA GLU A 66 -1.37 0.41 -11.53
C GLU A 66 -0.80 -1.01 -11.43
N PRO A 67 -0.82 -1.68 -10.26
CA PRO A 67 -0.43 -3.08 -10.16
C PRO A 67 -1.22 -3.99 -11.10
N LEU A 68 -2.54 -3.80 -11.25
CA LEU A 68 -3.36 -4.61 -12.16
C LEU A 68 -2.93 -4.45 -13.61
N ARG A 69 -2.60 -3.22 -14.04
CA ARG A 69 -2.08 -2.98 -15.39
C ARG A 69 -0.76 -3.69 -15.67
N ARG A 70 0.05 -3.93 -14.63
CA ARG A 70 1.36 -4.60 -14.74
C ARG A 70 1.30 -6.12 -14.60
N LEU A 71 0.19 -6.71 -14.16
CA LEU A 71 0.06 -8.16 -13.93
C LEU A 71 0.31 -9.03 -15.17
N GLY A 72 0.12 -8.49 -16.36
CA GLY A 72 0.40 -9.19 -17.62
C GLY A 72 1.88 -9.27 -17.97
N LEU A 73 2.74 -8.55 -17.24
CA LEU A 73 4.17 -8.50 -17.50
C LEU A 73 4.80 -9.86 -17.19
N ARG A 74 5.48 -10.41 -18.20
CA ARG A 74 6.28 -11.62 -18.11
C ARG A 74 7.70 -11.27 -18.51
N VAL A 75 8.66 -11.73 -17.70
CA VAL A 75 10.09 -11.60 -17.99
C VAL A 75 10.69 -12.99 -18.04
N GLU A 76 11.20 -13.38 -19.21
CA GLU A 76 11.92 -14.64 -19.40
C GLU A 76 13.41 -14.34 -19.43
N LEU A 77 14.17 -15.06 -18.60
CA LEU A 77 15.63 -14.97 -18.58
C LEU A 77 16.19 -16.01 -19.55
N LEU A 78 16.62 -15.58 -20.73
CA LEU A 78 17.18 -16.43 -21.78
C LEU A 78 18.72 -16.38 -21.71
N PRO A 79 19.45 -17.42 -22.14
CA PRO A 79 20.92 -17.42 -22.08
C PRO A 79 21.56 -16.16 -22.70
N ASP A 80 21.05 -15.71 -23.85
CA ASP A 80 21.61 -14.60 -24.62
C ASP A 80 20.97 -13.23 -24.34
N GLY A 81 19.98 -13.16 -23.43
CA GLY A 81 19.25 -11.92 -23.19
C GLY A 81 18.01 -12.09 -22.31
N VAL A 82 17.09 -11.14 -22.42
CA VAL A 82 15.83 -11.16 -21.66
C VAL A 82 14.66 -10.90 -22.57
N ARG A 83 13.55 -11.61 -22.38
CA ARG A 83 12.29 -11.32 -23.07
C ARG A 83 11.33 -10.64 -22.12
N VAL A 84 10.98 -9.39 -22.39
CA VAL A 84 10.08 -8.59 -21.55
C VAL A 84 8.81 -8.30 -22.32
N GLY A 85 7.67 -8.82 -21.84
CA GLY A 85 6.37 -8.62 -22.51
C GLY A 85 6.33 -9.17 -23.95
N GLY A 86 7.12 -10.20 -24.24
CA GLY A 86 7.23 -10.81 -25.57
C GLY A 86 8.35 -10.25 -26.46
N VAL A 87 8.92 -9.09 -26.12
CA VAL A 87 10.01 -8.46 -26.88
C VAL A 87 11.37 -8.92 -26.34
N PHE A 88 12.27 -9.35 -27.22
CA PHE A 88 13.61 -9.82 -26.85
C PHE A 88 14.62 -8.67 -26.81
N TYR A 89 15.42 -8.63 -25.75
CA TYR A 89 16.50 -7.68 -25.52
C TYR A 89 17.81 -8.44 -25.31
N PRO A 90 18.76 -8.34 -26.25
CA PRO A 90 20.05 -9.02 -26.14
C PRO A 90 20.87 -8.52 -24.96
N LYS A 91 21.56 -9.43 -24.27
CA LYS A 91 22.46 -9.07 -23.16
C LYS A 91 23.64 -8.22 -23.65
N GLY A 92 24.17 -8.51 -24.85
CA GLY A 92 25.25 -7.74 -25.47
C GLY A 92 24.87 -6.29 -25.82
N ASP A 93 23.58 -5.97 -25.86
CA ASP A 93 23.08 -4.62 -26.11
C ASP A 93 22.80 -3.84 -24.82
N PHE A 94 22.93 -4.47 -23.66
CA PHE A 94 22.66 -3.83 -22.38
C PHE A 94 23.68 -2.73 -22.09
N LEU A 95 23.19 -1.50 -21.96
CA LEU A 95 24.01 -0.31 -21.70
C LEU A 95 24.05 0.08 -20.22
N GLY A 96 23.13 -0.47 -19.41
CA GLY A 96 23.06 -0.20 -17.97
C GLY A 96 21.65 0.13 -17.49
N LEU A 97 21.59 0.64 -16.25
CA LEU A 97 20.37 1.06 -15.58
C LEU A 97 20.36 2.59 -15.44
N GLU A 98 19.24 3.23 -15.75
CA GLU A 98 18.99 4.64 -15.47
C GLU A 98 17.99 4.83 -14.32
N GLY A 99 18.21 5.88 -13.54
CA GLY A 99 17.32 6.32 -12.47
C GLY A 99 18.06 6.63 -11.16
N PRO A 100 17.34 7.05 -10.11
CA PRO A 100 15.89 7.28 -10.08
C PRO A 100 15.47 8.53 -10.87
N GLN A 101 14.40 8.41 -11.66
CA GLN A 101 13.71 9.55 -12.28
C GLN A 101 12.45 9.90 -11.48
N GLY A 102 12.37 11.13 -10.97
CA GLY A 102 11.24 11.63 -10.18
C GLY A 102 11.43 11.50 -8.65
N PRO A 103 10.58 12.16 -7.84
CA PRO A 103 10.66 12.12 -6.39
C PRO A 103 10.12 10.80 -5.83
N TRP A 104 10.56 10.47 -4.63
CA TRP A 104 10.01 9.35 -3.86
C TRP A 104 9.79 9.77 -2.41
N THR A 105 9.08 8.92 -1.67
CA THR A 105 8.93 9.12 -0.23
C THR A 105 10.09 8.40 0.46
N TRP A 106 10.84 9.11 1.31
CA TRP A 106 11.93 8.50 2.08
C TRP A 106 11.94 8.96 3.54
N LEU A 107 12.55 8.13 4.37
CA LEU A 107 12.80 8.43 5.78
C LEU A 107 14.27 8.80 5.98
N GLU A 108 14.49 10.04 6.41
CA GLU A 108 15.79 10.56 6.84
C GLU A 108 15.92 10.40 8.36
N GLU A 109 17.02 9.80 8.81
CA GLU A 109 17.39 9.73 10.22
C GLU A 109 18.42 10.81 10.53
N ARG A 110 18.19 11.55 11.62
CA ARG A 110 18.98 12.70 12.07
C ARG A 110 19.40 12.46 13.52
N PRO A 111 20.48 11.72 13.77
CA PRO A 111 20.83 11.25 15.12
C PRO A 111 21.05 12.38 16.13
N GLU A 112 21.52 13.54 15.68
CA GLU A 112 21.84 14.70 16.53
C GLU A 112 20.69 15.74 16.63
N ALA A 113 19.58 15.52 15.93
CA ALA A 113 18.46 16.47 15.93
C ALA A 113 17.41 16.12 16.99
N ILE A 114 16.76 17.14 17.56
CA ILE A 114 15.60 16.98 18.47
C ILE A 114 14.53 16.10 17.81
N GLN A 115 14.29 16.31 16.51
CA GLN A 115 13.46 15.43 15.69
C GLN A 115 14.33 14.42 14.94
N ARG A 116 14.53 13.25 15.56
CA ARG A 116 15.39 12.18 15.04
C ARG A 116 14.97 11.64 13.67
N PHE A 117 13.69 11.77 13.31
CA PHE A 117 13.13 11.22 12.09
C PHE A 117 12.40 12.27 11.28
N LYS A 118 12.78 12.42 10.01
CA LYS A 118 12.08 13.28 9.06
C LYS A 118 11.60 12.46 7.86
N VAL A 119 10.28 12.44 7.67
CA VAL A 119 9.67 11.83 6.48
C VAL A 119 9.61 12.89 5.38
N HIS A 120 10.21 12.59 4.25
CA HIS A 120 10.05 13.37 3.03
C HIS A 120 8.98 12.70 2.17
N LEU A 121 7.91 13.43 1.88
CA LEU A 121 6.76 12.91 1.14
C LEU A 121 6.90 13.29 -0.34
N ALA A 122 6.88 12.28 -1.22
CA ALA A 122 6.64 12.55 -2.63
C ALA A 122 5.20 13.02 -2.85
N PRO A 123 4.95 13.89 -3.85
CA PRO A 123 3.61 14.29 -4.20
C PRO A 123 2.73 13.06 -4.53
N PRO A 124 1.50 12.97 -4.00
CA PRO A 124 0.65 11.78 -4.17
C PRO A 124 0.23 11.54 -5.64
N TRP A 125 0.30 12.57 -6.48
CA TRP A 125 0.00 12.51 -7.92
C TRP A 125 1.17 12.06 -8.80
N GLN A 126 2.39 11.92 -8.26
CA GLN A 126 3.53 11.44 -9.03
C GLN A 126 3.73 9.94 -8.82
N ALA A 127 3.97 9.23 -9.93
CA ALA A 127 4.43 7.84 -9.88
C ALA A 127 5.72 7.78 -9.06
N GLY A 128 5.95 6.67 -8.34
CA GLY A 128 7.23 6.44 -7.66
C GLY A 128 8.42 6.55 -8.62
N PRO A 129 9.65 6.56 -8.09
CA PRO A 129 10.82 6.81 -8.89
C PRO A 129 10.93 5.74 -9.97
N ARG A 130 11.11 6.18 -11.20
CA ARG A 130 11.20 5.28 -12.35
C ARG A 130 12.65 4.88 -12.57
N PHE A 131 12.82 3.61 -12.86
CA PHE A 131 14.09 2.99 -13.23
C PHE A 131 13.93 2.36 -14.61
N ARG A 132 14.93 2.51 -15.48
CA ARG A 132 14.88 2.00 -16.85
C ARG A 132 16.14 1.21 -17.18
N LEU A 133 15.95 -0.02 -17.64
CA LEU A 133 16.99 -0.82 -18.28
C LEU A 133 17.21 -0.25 -19.68
N ARG A 134 18.45 0.16 -19.98
CA ARG A 134 18.81 0.65 -21.30
C ARG A 134 19.43 -0.47 -22.11
N PHE A 135 18.93 -0.61 -23.32
CA PHE A 135 19.52 -1.41 -24.37
C PHE A 135 19.80 -0.51 -25.58
N ARG A 136 20.71 -0.90 -26.47
CA ARG A 136 20.93 -0.18 -27.74
C ARG A 136 19.65 -0.05 -28.57
N THR A 137 18.78 -1.06 -28.49
CA THR A 137 17.54 -1.17 -29.26
C THR A 137 16.33 -0.51 -28.59
N GLY A 138 16.45 -0.04 -27.34
CA GLY A 138 15.35 0.62 -26.63
C GLY A 138 15.50 0.62 -25.11
N GLU A 139 14.46 1.10 -24.42
CA GLU A 139 14.42 1.19 -22.96
C GLU A 139 13.25 0.42 -22.39
N VAL A 140 13.49 -0.28 -21.27
CA VAL A 140 12.48 -1.08 -20.59
C VAL A 140 12.36 -0.63 -19.13
N PRO A 141 11.15 -0.35 -18.61
CA PRO A 141 10.98 -0.06 -17.19
C PRO A 141 11.44 -1.23 -16.32
N LEU A 142 12.22 -0.98 -15.27
CA LEU A 142 12.56 -1.99 -14.26
C LEU A 142 11.37 -2.21 -13.31
N PRO A 143 10.71 -3.38 -13.33
CA PRO A 143 9.51 -3.62 -12.52
C PRO A 143 9.91 -4.03 -11.10
N LEU A 144 10.13 -3.06 -10.22
CA LEU A 144 10.54 -3.32 -8.82
C LEU A 144 9.46 -4.02 -7.97
N ASP A 145 8.23 -4.11 -8.45
CA ASP A 145 7.14 -4.91 -7.85
C ASP A 145 7.13 -6.38 -8.33
N LEU A 146 7.97 -6.74 -9.32
CA LEU A 146 8.06 -8.09 -9.86
C LEU A 146 8.95 -9.00 -8.99
N PRO A 147 8.46 -10.16 -8.55
CA PRO A 147 9.30 -11.15 -7.87
C PRO A 147 10.50 -11.58 -8.74
N GLY A 148 11.70 -11.42 -8.20
CA GLY A 148 12.95 -11.76 -8.89
C GLY A 148 13.52 -10.66 -9.79
N TRP A 149 13.08 -9.40 -9.66
CA TRP A 149 13.68 -8.27 -10.39
C TRP A 149 15.21 -8.15 -10.15
N ASP A 150 15.69 -8.59 -8.99
CA ASP A 150 17.11 -8.66 -8.64
C ASP A 150 17.85 -9.72 -9.46
N ARG A 151 17.22 -10.87 -9.73
CA ARG A 151 17.75 -11.89 -10.64
C ARG A 151 17.79 -11.41 -12.08
N LEU A 152 16.79 -10.62 -12.50
CA LEU A 152 16.80 -9.97 -13.82
C LEU A 152 18.04 -9.07 -13.97
N LEU A 153 18.35 -8.25 -12.97
CA LEU A 153 19.56 -7.42 -12.98
C LEU A 153 20.84 -8.26 -12.98
N GLY A 154 20.92 -9.27 -12.10
CA GLY A 154 22.07 -10.18 -12.06
C GLY A 154 22.28 -10.92 -13.37
N HIS A 155 21.20 -11.32 -14.05
CA HIS A 155 21.24 -11.96 -15.37
C HIS A 155 21.82 -11.02 -16.45
N LEU A 156 21.54 -9.73 -16.37
CA LEU A 156 22.12 -8.69 -17.22
C LEU A 156 23.55 -8.29 -16.80
N GLY A 157 24.08 -8.88 -15.73
CA GLY A 157 25.43 -8.61 -15.22
C GLY A 157 25.53 -7.38 -14.33
N LEU A 158 24.42 -6.92 -13.75
CA LEU A 158 24.38 -5.74 -12.88
C LEU A 158 23.94 -6.13 -11.46
N SER A 159 24.68 -5.67 -10.46
CA SER A 159 24.26 -5.75 -9.07
C SER A 159 23.47 -4.50 -8.68
N TRP A 160 22.30 -4.68 -8.07
CA TRP A 160 21.50 -3.55 -7.59
C TRP A 160 22.22 -2.73 -6.50
N ARG A 161 23.15 -3.36 -5.76
CA ARG A 161 23.94 -2.73 -4.71
C ARG A 161 24.97 -1.76 -5.27
N GLU A 162 25.51 -2.07 -6.43
CA GLU A 162 26.54 -1.26 -7.12
C GLU A 162 25.93 -0.02 -7.77
N HIS A 163 24.68 -0.10 -8.21
CA HIS A 163 23.99 1.05 -8.76
C HIS A 163 23.53 2.02 -7.66
N GLN A 164 24.28 3.10 -7.43
CA GLN A 164 24.05 4.08 -6.36
C GLN A 164 22.59 4.56 -6.25
N GLY A 165 21.95 4.91 -7.38
CA GLY A 165 20.57 5.42 -7.37
C GLY A 165 19.53 4.40 -6.87
N LEU A 166 19.58 3.17 -7.38
CA LEU A 166 18.73 2.06 -6.98
C LEU A 166 19.00 1.63 -5.54
N SER A 167 20.28 1.44 -5.17
CA SER A 167 20.67 1.10 -3.79
C SER A 167 20.17 2.14 -2.79
N ARG A 168 20.37 3.43 -3.06
CA ARG A 168 19.85 4.52 -2.24
C ARG A 168 18.32 4.50 -2.16
N TYR A 169 17.63 4.30 -3.27
CA TYR A 169 16.16 4.24 -3.26
C TYR A 169 15.66 3.10 -2.38
N LEU A 170 16.15 1.88 -2.58
CA LEU A 170 15.70 0.70 -1.84
C LEU A 170 16.02 0.84 -0.33
N THR A 171 17.20 1.33 0.03
CA THR A 171 17.60 1.52 1.45
C THR A 171 16.90 2.68 2.15
N THR A 172 16.24 3.58 1.41
CA THR A 172 15.54 4.75 1.96
C THR A 172 14.03 4.70 1.81
N ALA A 173 13.51 3.81 0.97
CA ALA A 173 12.08 3.58 0.80
C ALA A 173 11.42 3.19 2.12
N THR A 174 10.27 3.80 2.39
CA THR A 174 9.52 3.64 3.64
C THR A 174 8.56 2.45 3.60
N GLY A 175 8.11 1.99 4.77
CA GLY A 175 7.30 0.77 4.90
C GLY A 175 6.04 0.70 4.04
N PRO A 176 5.28 1.79 3.77
CA PRO A 176 4.17 1.73 2.82
C PRO A 176 4.56 1.27 1.41
N ALA A 177 5.76 1.58 0.92
CA ALA A 177 6.23 1.10 -0.39
C ALA A 177 6.47 -0.42 -0.38
N TRP A 178 7.12 -0.91 0.68
CA TRP A 178 7.42 -2.32 0.87
C TRP A 178 6.17 -3.17 1.17
N LEU A 179 5.33 -2.72 2.09
CA LEU A 179 4.24 -3.52 2.65
C LEU A 179 2.98 -3.50 1.78
N ASN A 180 2.77 -2.45 0.98
CA ASN A 180 1.68 -2.41 0.00
C ASN A 180 1.98 -3.21 -1.28
N GLY A 181 3.19 -3.75 -1.44
CA GLY A 181 3.57 -4.51 -2.62
C GLY A 181 3.81 -3.65 -3.85
N LEU A 182 4.19 -2.38 -3.64
CA LEU A 182 4.77 -1.52 -4.69
C LEU A 182 6.25 -1.84 -4.94
N LEU A 183 6.88 -2.50 -3.98
CA LEU A 183 8.22 -3.08 -4.07
C LEU A 183 8.14 -4.55 -3.66
N TYR A 184 8.87 -5.39 -4.37
CA TYR A 184 9.17 -6.76 -3.96
C TYR A 184 10.61 -6.81 -3.43
N PRO A 185 10.88 -7.49 -2.30
CA PRO A 185 12.23 -7.56 -1.74
C PRO A 185 13.19 -8.30 -2.67
N PRO A 186 14.49 -7.96 -2.69
CA PRO A 186 15.51 -8.84 -3.26
C PRO A 186 15.57 -10.16 -2.47
N ALA A 187 16.13 -11.21 -3.06
CA ALA A 187 16.11 -12.56 -2.50
C ALA A 187 16.64 -12.64 -1.06
N GLU A 188 17.68 -11.87 -0.75
CA GLU A 188 18.30 -11.78 0.58
C GLU A 188 17.39 -11.25 1.70
N ALA A 189 16.34 -10.50 1.35
CA ALA A 189 15.46 -9.83 2.31
C ALA A 189 14.03 -10.38 2.28
N LEU A 190 13.82 -11.49 1.57
CA LEU A 190 12.51 -12.07 1.33
C LEU A 190 11.83 -12.50 2.64
N GLU A 191 12.55 -13.22 3.49
CA GLU A 191 12.01 -13.78 4.74
C GLU A 191 11.54 -12.67 5.70
N ALA A 192 12.41 -11.69 5.97
CA ALA A 192 12.09 -10.54 6.83
C ALA A 192 10.89 -9.74 6.30
N TRP A 193 10.81 -9.55 4.98
CA TRP A 193 9.67 -8.88 4.35
C TRP A 193 8.38 -9.70 4.47
N GLU A 194 8.43 -11.02 4.27
CA GLU A 194 7.24 -11.88 4.40
C GLU A 194 6.68 -11.86 5.81
N GLU A 195 7.54 -11.92 6.82
CA GLU A 195 7.14 -11.83 8.22
C GLU A 195 6.48 -10.47 8.53
N ALA A 196 7.15 -9.38 8.18
CA ALA A 196 6.63 -8.03 8.37
C ALA A 196 5.29 -7.84 7.64
N ARG A 197 5.14 -8.44 6.45
CA ARG A 197 3.91 -8.40 5.69
C ARG A 197 2.78 -9.20 6.34
N ARG A 198 3.07 -10.36 6.95
CA ARG A 198 2.09 -11.08 7.77
C ARG A 198 1.63 -10.23 8.96
N ARG A 199 2.55 -9.52 9.63
CA ARG A 199 2.23 -8.58 10.71
C ARG A 199 1.40 -7.39 10.21
N TYR A 200 1.74 -6.85 9.04
CA TYR A 200 1.03 -5.72 8.42
C TYR A 200 -0.42 -6.06 8.06
N ARG A 201 -0.64 -7.25 7.48
CA ARG A 201 -2.00 -7.73 7.19
C ARG A 201 -2.82 -7.92 8.46
N ARG A 202 -2.21 -8.44 9.53
CA ARG A 202 -2.87 -8.59 10.83
C ARG A 202 -3.25 -7.23 11.42
N ALA A 203 -2.37 -6.24 11.36
CA ALA A 203 -2.66 -4.88 11.81
C ALA A 203 -3.85 -4.29 11.04
N TRP A 204 -3.85 -4.38 9.71
CA TRP A 204 -4.99 -3.93 8.90
C TRP A 204 -6.27 -4.72 9.16
N ALA A 205 -6.19 -6.03 9.39
CA ALA A 205 -7.36 -6.83 9.73
C ALA A 205 -8.01 -6.33 11.03
N TRP A 206 -7.22 -6.00 12.05
CA TRP A 206 -7.72 -5.42 13.30
C TRP A 206 -8.30 -4.01 13.12
N ILE A 207 -7.64 -3.17 12.31
CA ILE A 207 -8.15 -1.83 11.98
C ILE A 207 -9.52 -1.94 11.31
N TRP A 208 -9.65 -2.80 10.29
CA TRP A 208 -10.90 -3.01 9.58
C TRP A 208 -11.98 -3.68 10.43
N ALA A 209 -11.61 -4.65 11.28
CA ALA A 209 -12.53 -5.25 12.23
C ALA A 209 -13.08 -4.21 13.20
N GLY A 210 -12.22 -3.34 13.74
CA GLY A 210 -12.63 -2.21 14.57
C GLY A 210 -13.61 -1.28 13.87
N PHE A 211 -13.30 -0.86 12.64
CA PHE A 211 -14.22 -0.03 11.85
C PHE A 211 -15.54 -0.75 11.53
N GLY A 212 -15.51 -2.05 11.24
CA GLY A 212 -16.71 -2.85 11.01
C GLY A 212 -17.62 -2.91 12.24
N VAL A 213 -17.04 -3.14 13.42
CA VAL A 213 -17.77 -3.13 14.70
C VAL A 213 -18.34 -1.73 14.99
N ALA A 214 -17.56 -0.68 14.73
CA ALA A 214 -18.01 0.69 14.92
C ALA A 214 -19.21 1.03 14.02
N ALA A 215 -19.11 0.69 12.73
CA ALA A 215 -20.17 0.90 11.75
C ALA A 215 -21.46 0.13 12.13
N ALA A 216 -21.34 -1.11 12.62
CA ALA A 216 -22.49 -1.87 13.12
C ALA A 216 -23.13 -1.18 14.33
N GLY A 217 -22.35 -0.67 15.28
CA GLY A 217 -22.84 0.11 16.42
C GLY A 217 -23.59 1.37 15.99
N PHE A 218 -23.04 2.14 15.05
CA PHE A 218 -23.72 3.28 14.44
C PHE A 218 -25.01 2.88 13.72
N GLY A 219 -25.04 1.75 13.01
CA GLY A 219 -26.25 1.23 12.39
C GLY A 219 -27.36 0.94 13.39
N VAL A 220 -27.03 0.34 14.54
CA VAL A 220 -27.98 0.11 15.64
C VAL A 220 -28.50 1.43 16.22
N LEU A 221 -27.62 2.43 16.41
CA LEU A 221 -28.01 3.76 16.88
C LEU A 221 -28.98 4.45 15.93
N LEU A 222 -28.69 4.45 14.63
CA LEU A 222 -29.55 5.06 13.61
C LEU A 222 -30.91 4.36 13.54
N TRP A 223 -30.92 3.03 13.60
CA TRP A 223 -32.17 2.26 13.66
C TRP A 223 -33.00 2.60 14.90
N ALA A 224 -32.38 2.66 16.08
CA ALA A 224 -33.03 3.00 17.34
C ALA A 224 -33.63 4.40 17.33
N LEU A 225 -32.91 5.38 16.78
CA LEU A 225 -33.40 6.75 16.60
C LEU A 225 -34.54 6.82 15.58
N GLY A 226 -34.45 6.06 14.49
CA GLY A 226 -35.51 5.96 13.48
C GLY A 226 -36.81 5.40 14.07
N GLN A 227 -36.72 4.39 14.94
CA GLN A 227 -37.88 3.84 15.65
C GLN A 227 -38.51 4.86 16.59
N ALA A 228 -37.69 5.58 17.37
CA ALA A 228 -38.19 6.61 18.27
C ALA A 228 -38.88 7.76 17.53
N TRP A 229 -38.39 8.12 16.33
CA TRP A 229 -39.02 9.13 15.48
C TRP A 229 -40.34 8.64 14.89
N ALA A 230 -40.40 7.38 14.45
CA ALA A 230 -41.63 6.77 13.94
C ALA A 230 -42.73 6.68 15.02
N THR A 231 -42.37 6.25 16.24
CA THR A 231 -43.34 6.13 17.34
C THR A 231 -43.83 7.50 17.80
N ALA A 232 -42.95 8.52 17.85
CA ALA A 232 -43.35 9.89 18.17
C ALA A 232 -44.41 10.47 17.21
N GLY A 233 -44.37 10.07 15.93
CA GLY A 233 -45.36 10.49 14.92
C GLY A 233 -46.74 9.87 15.11
N ASP A 234 -46.81 8.64 15.65
CA ASP A 234 -48.06 7.90 15.80
C ASP A 234 -48.73 8.09 17.18
N SER A 235 -47.96 8.27 18.26
CA SER A 235 -48.48 8.32 19.64
C SER A 235 -48.34 9.67 20.34
N GLY A 236 -47.60 10.64 19.78
CA GLY A 236 -47.24 11.89 20.45
C GLY A 236 -46.22 11.75 21.59
N GLU A 237 -45.88 10.52 21.99
CA GLU A 237 -44.84 10.19 22.97
C GLU A 237 -43.75 9.34 22.32
N ALA A 238 -42.53 9.88 22.24
CA ALA A 238 -41.38 9.16 21.72
C ALA A 238 -40.91 8.09 22.73
N SER A 239 -41.10 6.81 22.42
CA SER A 239 -40.50 5.73 23.19
C SER A 239 -39.08 5.45 22.69
N LEU A 240 -38.08 5.85 23.48
CA LEU A 240 -36.68 5.58 23.17
C LEU A 240 -36.35 4.11 23.50
N PRO A 241 -35.85 3.32 22.54
CA PRO A 241 -35.38 1.97 22.81
C PRO A 241 -34.00 2.02 23.51
N VAL A 242 -34.00 2.42 24.79
CA VAL A 242 -32.79 2.64 25.60
C VAL A 242 -31.78 1.47 25.53
N PRO A 243 -32.19 0.20 25.61
CA PRO A 243 -31.25 -0.92 25.49
C PRO A 243 -30.52 -0.95 24.13
N ALA A 244 -31.21 -0.62 23.03
CA ALA A 244 -30.61 -0.58 21.71
C ALA A 244 -29.66 0.62 21.56
N LEU A 245 -30.01 1.78 22.13
CA LEU A 245 -29.13 2.96 22.15
C LEU A 245 -27.84 2.68 22.92
N VAL A 246 -27.94 2.08 24.11
CA VAL A 246 -26.77 1.71 24.92
C VAL A 246 -25.92 0.66 24.20
N ALA A 247 -26.53 -0.39 23.64
CA ALA A 247 -25.80 -1.41 22.90
C ALA A 247 -25.09 -0.84 21.67
N GLY A 248 -25.76 0.01 20.88
CA GLY A 248 -25.19 0.66 19.72
C GLY A 248 -24.00 1.56 20.08
N LEU A 249 -24.12 2.33 21.17
CA LEU A 249 -23.03 3.18 21.67
C LEU A 249 -21.82 2.36 22.13
N LEU A 250 -22.06 1.31 22.92
CA LEU A 250 -20.98 0.44 23.40
C LEU A 250 -20.24 -0.24 22.24
N LEU A 251 -20.96 -0.72 21.23
CA LEU A 251 -20.36 -1.28 20.02
C LEU A 251 -19.57 -0.23 19.23
N ALA A 252 -20.10 0.99 19.08
CA ALA A 252 -19.42 2.07 18.40
C ALA A 252 -18.08 2.41 19.09
N VAL A 253 -18.10 2.57 20.42
CA VAL A 253 -16.91 2.87 21.23
C VAL A 253 -15.91 1.71 21.18
N LEU A 254 -16.36 0.47 21.34
CA LEU A 254 -15.51 -0.71 21.26
C LEU A 254 -14.82 -0.82 19.90
N GLY A 255 -15.56 -0.64 18.81
CA GLY A 255 -15.02 -0.68 17.46
C GLY A 255 -13.97 0.41 17.22
N LEU A 256 -14.25 1.64 17.65
CA LEU A 256 -13.31 2.75 17.57
C LEU A 256 -12.06 2.51 18.42
N ALA A 257 -12.19 1.94 19.62
CA ALA A 257 -11.07 1.59 20.47
C ALA A 257 -10.20 0.50 19.85
N LEU A 258 -10.79 -0.58 19.34
CA LEU A 258 -10.06 -1.67 18.68
C LEU A 258 -9.31 -1.17 17.43
N GLY A 259 -10.00 -0.44 16.56
CA GLY A 259 -9.39 0.10 15.34
C GLY A 259 -8.33 1.16 15.64
N GLY A 260 -8.62 2.06 16.58
CA GLY A 260 -7.73 3.13 17.01
C GLY A 260 -6.46 2.62 17.68
N LEU A 261 -6.56 1.66 18.61
CA LEU A 261 -5.40 1.06 19.27
C LEU A 261 -4.52 0.30 18.27
N ALA A 262 -5.11 -0.46 17.35
CA ALA A 262 -4.37 -1.14 16.29
C ALA A 262 -3.64 -0.15 15.37
N PHE A 263 -4.31 0.95 15.00
CA PHE A 263 -3.72 2.01 14.19
C PHE A 263 -2.57 2.72 14.92
N LEU A 264 -2.77 3.13 16.17
CA LEU A 264 -1.75 3.78 16.98
C LEU A 264 -0.54 2.88 17.22
N GLY A 265 -0.75 1.60 17.52
CA GLY A 265 0.33 0.64 17.71
C GLY A 265 1.12 0.34 16.43
N ALA A 266 0.50 0.47 15.25
CA ALA A 266 1.14 0.20 13.97
C ALA A 266 1.86 1.42 13.36
N PHE A 267 1.24 2.59 13.43
CA PHE A 267 1.70 3.81 12.74
C PHE A 267 2.34 4.84 13.67
N ASN A 268 2.09 4.76 14.99
CA ASN A 268 2.64 5.64 16.04
C ASN A 268 2.54 7.14 15.68
N VAL A 269 1.35 7.60 15.28
CA VAL A 269 1.12 9.00 14.93
C VAL A 269 1.24 9.88 16.18
N GLY A 270 2.12 10.89 16.14
CA GLY A 270 2.20 11.95 17.17
C GLY A 270 3.17 11.72 18.34
N ARG A 271 3.99 10.67 18.35
CA ARG A 271 4.92 10.37 19.47
C ARG A 271 6.42 10.55 19.15
N GLY A 272 6.76 11.43 18.20
CA GLY A 272 8.16 11.76 17.86
C GLY A 272 8.99 10.65 17.17
N ARG A 273 8.45 9.42 17.04
CA ARG A 273 9.04 8.32 16.28
C ARG A 273 8.03 7.72 15.31
N PRO A 274 8.38 7.48 14.05
CA PRO A 274 7.49 6.77 13.12
C PRO A 274 7.18 5.37 13.65
N GLY A 275 5.93 4.93 13.52
CA GLY A 275 5.57 3.56 13.89
C GLY A 275 6.27 2.56 12.98
N TRP A 276 6.31 1.29 13.42
CA TRP A 276 7.04 0.25 12.69
C TRP A 276 6.56 0.13 11.23
N VAL A 277 5.27 0.32 10.93
CA VAL A 277 4.73 0.28 9.55
C VAL A 277 5.32 1.38 8.68
N VAL A 278 5.61 2.54 9.26
CA VAL A 278 6.16 3.70 8.55
C VAL A 278 7.67 3.54 8.38
N ALA A 279 8.36 3.10 9.43
CA ALA A 279 9.80 2.95 9.48
C ALA A 279 10.33 1.71 8.75
N PHE A 280 9.47 0.69 8.53
CA PHE A 280 9.89 -0.60 8.03
C PHE A 280 10.68 -0.51 6.72
N ASN A 281 11.87 -1.10 6.72
CA ASN A 281 12.66 -1.37 5.53
C ASN A 281 13.36 -2.72 5.70
N PRO A 282 13.14 -3.71 4.82
CA PRO A 282 13.71 -5.05 4.99
C PRO A 282 15.22 -5.11 4.73
N LEU A 283 15.82 -4.03 4.19
CA LEU A 283 17.25 -3.92 3.90
C LEU A 283 18.02 -3.14 4.98
N ARG A 284 17.30 -2.56 5.96
CA ARG A 284 17.93 -2.01 7.16
C ARG A 284 17.94 -3.14 8.19
N GLY A 285 19.14 -3.64 8.51
CA GLY A 285 19.32 -4.61 9.58
C GLY A 285 18.64 -4.14 10.86
N GLU A 286 17.87 -5.04 11.48
CA GLU A 286 17.00 -4.90 12.65
C GLU A 286 16.38 -3.50 12.88
N ASN A 287 15.06 -3.40 12.59
CA ASN A 287 14.24 -2.26 13.00
C ASN A 287 14.44 -1.97 14.50
N PRO A 288 14.52 -0.69 14.91
CA PRO A 288 14.53 -0.31 16.32
C PRO A 288 13.25 -0.74 17.07
#